data_AF-A0A7Z3GYX2-F1
#
_entry.id   AF-A0A7Z3GYX2-F1
#
_cell.length_a   1.000
_cell.length_b   1.000
_cell.length_c   1.000
_cell.angle_alpha   90.00
_cell.angle_beta   90.00
_cell.angle_gamma   90.00
#
_symmetry.space_group_name_H-M   'P 1'
#
loop_
_entity.id
_entity.type
_entity.pdbx_description
1 polymer ?
#
loop_
_entity_poly.entity_id
_entity_poly.type
_entity_poly.pdbx_seq_one_letter_code
_entity_poly.pdbx_strand_id
1 'polypeptide(L)'
;MNTLAYELGAAQRRTLDRYTNFLSSLHPTFNNIPLVFERRRTSGHQLAVLASDSRLNNASFNARYLQEFWQRTEEARRLCSTFVADLATFTAETLEITRNTSRNEPLSQVDFNLYSLSRSPTWKLFPPTDVPDLVHELALRFCSLRAAIRQLKYTIVEVHDESFGLKSVFVRAMDHRTCQCHTQPTVVEELFREARTTPVWDVAYSSADPLVRGAEYKTDIAGLFNGLASVSSHISVFLEETGLRIDTVFNELLKAERASKLGELNFQLAAAKEGADEFMAMINHLEAWLRK
;
A
#
# COMPACT_ATOMS: atom_id res chain seq x y z
N MET A 1 -15.70 -15.09 8.11
CA MET A 1 -14.28 -15.49 8.15
C MET A 1 -13.55 -14.69 9.24
N ASN A 2 -12.50 -15.22 9.88
CA ASN A 2 -11.88 -14.57 11.05
C ASN A 2 -10.92 -13.45 10.61
N THR A 3 -11.38 -12.19 10.59
CA THR A 3 -10.57 -10.98 10.33
C THR A 3 -9.33 -10.89 11.24
N LEU A 4 -9.34 -11.64 12.36
CA LEU A 4 -8.24 -11.82 13.31
C LEU A 4 -6.97 -12.47 12.73
N ALA A 5 -7.03 -13.13 11.56
CA ALA A 5 -5.85 -13.78 10.96
C ALA A 5 -4.85 -12.80 10.31
N TYR A 6 -5.26 -11.55 10.09
CA TYR A 6 -4.45 -10.53 9.43
C TYR A 6 -4.46 -9.19 10.18
N GLU A 7 -4.37 -9.23 11.51
CA GLU A 7 -4.36 -8.00 12.32
C GLU A 7 -3.17 -7.11 11.98
N LEU A 8 -3.46 -5.89 11.54
CA LEU A 8 -2.48 -4.84 11.37
C LEU A 8 -2.29 -4.07 12.69
N GLY A 9 -1.13 -4.22 13.30
CA GLY A 9 -0.81 -3.70 14.62
C GLY A 9 -0.10 -2.34 14.62
N ALA A 10 -0.13 -1.64 15.75
CA ALA A 10 0.54 -0.35 15.94
C ALA A 10 2.07 -0.43 15.82
N ALA A 11 2.68 -1.58 16.14
CA ALA A 11 4.12 -1.78 15.95
C ALA A 11 4.50 -1.79 14.47
N GLN A 12 3.74 -2.50 13.64
CA GLN A 12 3.93 -2.52 12.18
C GLN A 12 3.76 -1.13 11.58
N ARG A 13 2.77 -0.36 12.06
CA ARG A 13 2.54 1.02 11.62
C ARG A 13 3.76 1.90 11.90
N ARG A 14 4.26 1.88 13.14
CA ARG A 14 5.47 2.60 13.53
C ARG A 14 6.68 2.21 12.69
N THR A 15 6.85 0.93 12.38
CA THR A 15 7.93 0.48 11.49
C THR A 15 7.82 1.11 10.09
N LEU A 16 6.61 1.16 9.52
CA LEU A 16 6.38 1.79 8.22
C LEU A 16 6.68 3.29 8.23
N ASP A 17 6.26 4.00 9.28
CA ASP A 17 6.50 5.44 9.44
C ASP A 17 7.99 5.74 9.62
N ARG A 18 8.68 4.97 10.48
CA ARG A 18 10.13 5.08 10.67
C ARG A 18 10.89 4.82 9.37
N TYR A 19 10.46 3.85 8.57
CA TYR A 19 11.07 3.57 7.28
C TYR A 19 10.83 4.70 6.27
N THR A 20 9.62 5.24 6.22
CA THR A 20 9.31 6.43 5.40
C THR A 20 10.19 7.63 5.76
N ASN A 21 10.41 7.86 7.06
CA ASN A 21 11.29 8.91 7.57
C ASN A 21 12.77 8.65 7.23
N PHE A 22 13.22 7.40 7.33
CA PHE A 22 14.56 6.98 6.90
C PHE A 22 14.81 7.27 5.42
N LEU A 23 13.88 6.88 4.55
CA LEU A 23 13.99 7.16 3.12
C LEU A 23 14.12 8.66 2.85
N SER A 24 13.36 9.47 3.59
CA SER A 24 13.39 10.94 3.49
C SER A 24 14.70 11.56 3.99
N SER A 25 15.37 10.93 4.97
CA SER A 25 16.63 11.43 5.55
C SER A 25 17.89 10.94 4.83
N LEU A 26 17.73 10.00 3.89
CA LEU A 26 18.83 9.35 3.20
C LEU A 26 19.67 10.31 2.34
N HIS A 27 19.03 11.10 1.47
CA HIS A 27 19.74 12.06 0.61
C HIS A 27 20.55 13.09 1.43
N PRO A 28 19.96 13.77 2.44
CA PRO A 28 20.72 14.63 3.34
C PRO A 28 21.93 13.94 3.98
N THR A 29 21.76 12.70 4.45
CA THR A 29 22.83 11.92 5.07
C THR A 29 23.98 11.64 4.10
N PHE A 30 23.66 11.21 2.87
CA PHE A 30 24.67 10.94 1.84
C PHE A 30 25.38 12.21 1.35
N ASN A 31 24.68 13.35 1.30
CA ASN A 31 25.27 14.64 0.96
C ASN A 31 26.30 15.14 1.99
N ASN A 32 26.29 14.60 3.21
CA ASN A 32 27.28 14.91 4.25
C ASN A 32 28.54 14.06 4.15
N ILE A 33 28.54 12.94 3.40
CA ILE A 33 29.71 12.06 3.28
C ILE A 33 30.93 12.76 2.64
N PRO A 34 30.79 13.58 1.57
CA PRO A 34 31.91 14.36 1.05
C PRO A 34 32.53 15.30 2.08
N LEU A 35 31.72 15.87 2.99
CA LEU A 35 32.20 16.75 4.06
C LEU A 35 33.07 15.98 5.06
N VAL A 36 32.70 14.72 5.35
CA VAL A 36 33.50 13.81 6.17
C VAL A 36 34.87 13.56 5.52
N PHE A 37 34.90 13.21 4.23
CA PHE A 37 36.17 12.96 3.54
C PHE A 37 37.06 14.21 3.47
N GLU A 38 36.46 15.37 3.23
CA GLU A 38 37.17 16.64 3.20
C GLU A 38 37.77 16.99 4.57
N ARG A 39 37.02 16.76 5.66
CA ARG A 39 37.53 16.94 7.03
C ARG A 39 38.74 16.05 7.34
N ARG A 40 38.73 14.81 6.85
CA ARG A 40 39.90 13.91 7.00
C ARG A 40 41.09 14.40 6.19
N ARG A 41 40.84 14.90 4.97
CA ARG A 41 41.87 15.48 4.11
C ARG A 41 42.54 16.69 4.74
N THR A 42 41.76 17.63 5.29
CA THR A 42 42.29 18.81 5.97
C THR A 42 43.06 18.46 7.25
N SER A 43 42.75 17.31 7.86
CA SER A 43 43.49 16.74 9.00
C SER A 43 44.78 15.98 8.60
N GLY A 44 45.17 16.01 7.32
CA GLY A 44 46.42 15.40 6.82
C GLY A 44 46.29 13.93 6.38
N HIS A 45 45.08 13.39 6.26
CA HIS A 45 44.89 12.02 5.77
C HIS A 45 44.67 11.96 4.26
N GLN A 46 45.03 10.83 3.65
CA GLN A 46 44.78 10.59 2.22
C GLN A 46 43.28 10.37 1.96
N LEU A 47 42.74 11.13 1.00
CA LEU A 47 41.33 11.14 0.64
C LEU A 47 40.80 9.75 0.26
N ALA A 48 39.72 9.30 0.90
CA ALA A 48 38.94 8.14 0.48
C ALA A 48 37.91 8.52 -0.61
N VAL A 49 37.50 7.55 -1.42
CA VAL A 49 36.49 7.74 -2.45
C VAL A 49 35.40 6.69 -2.28
N LEU A 50 34.18 7.17 -2.09
CA LEU A 50 32.97 6.36 -2.12
C LEU A 50 32.30 6.54 -3.49
N ALA A 51 32.17 5.45 -4.25
CA ALA A 51 31.46 5.49 -5.52
C ALA A 51 29.98 5.77 -5.32
N SER A 52 29.40 6.60 -6.20
CA SER A 52 27.95 6.81 -6.27
C SER A 52 27.25 5.49 -6.58
N ASP A 53 26.07 5.27 -6.00
CA ASP A 53 25.25 4.10 -6.26
C ASP A 53 23.84 4.54 -6.67
N SER A 54 23.42 4.15 -7.87
CA SER A 54 22.14 4.58 -8.46
C SER A 54 20.92 4.08 -7.68
N ARG A 55 21.06 3.02 -6.88
CA ARG A 55 19.97 2.49 -6.03
C ARG A 55 19.51 3.50 -4.97
N LEU A 56 20.32 4.51 -4.65
CA LEU A 56 19.91 5.61 -3.76
C LEU A 56 18.82 6.50 -4.39
N ASN A 57 18.75 6.57 -5.72
CA ASN A 57 17.82 7.45 -6.42
C ASN A 57 16.35 7.08 -6.14
N ASN A 58 16.08 5.81 -5.87
CA ASN A 58 14.73 5.31 -5.65
C ASN A 58 14.20 5.66 -4.24
N ALA A 59 15.06 6.07 -3.30
CA ALA A 59 14.65 6.36 -1.94
C ALA A 59 13.59 7.47 -1.86
N SER A 60 13.75 8.53 -2.66
CA SER A 60 12.78 9.64 -2.70
C SER A 60 11.43 9.21 -3.29
N PHE A 61 11.44 8.38 -4.33
CA PHE A 61 10.23 7.83 -4.94
C PHE A 61 9.50 6.91 -3.98
N ASN A 62 10.23 6.01 -3.31
CA ASN A 62 9.67 5.11 -2.30
C ASN A 62 9.11 5.86 -1.10
N ALA A 63 9.79 6.91 -0.63
CA ALA A 63 9.27 7.76 0.44
C ALA A 63 7.92 8.36 0.05
N ARG A 64 7.83 8.93 -1.16
CA ARG A 64 6.59 9.49 -1.69
C ARG A 64 5.50 8.43 -1.83
N TYR A 65 5.82 7.26 -2.36
CA TYR A 65 4.85 6.16 -2.49
C TYR A 65 4.27 5.73 -1.15
N LEU A 66 5.09 5.64 -0.10
CA LEU A 66 4.63 5.30 1.25
C LEU A 66 3.81 6.44 1.88
N GLN A 67 4.19 7.70 1.66
CA GLN A 67 3.44 8.88 2.13
C GLN A 67 2.05 8.95 1.50
N GLU A 68 1.96 8.69 0.19
CA GLU A 68 0.70 8.70 -0.56
C GLU A 68 -0.14 7.42 -0.34
N PHE A 69 0.42 6.39 0.30
CA PHE A 69 -0.21 5.08 0.42
C PHE A 69 -1.56 5.13 1.16
N TRP A 70 -1.64 5.94 2.22
CA TRP A 70 -2.90 6.17 2.93
C TRP A 70 -3.94 6.83 2.02
N GLN A 71 -3.59 7.90 1.31
CA GLN A 71 -4.52 8.61 0.42
C GLN A 71 -5.07 7.69 -0.67
N ARG A 72 -4.21 6.89 -1.32
CA ARG A 72 -4.65 5.91 -2.34
C ARG A 72 -5.57 4.84 -1.75
N THR A 73 -5.32 4.43 -0.51
CA THR A 73 -6.20 3.51 0.21
C THR A 73 -7.55 4.16 0.54
N GLU A 74 -7.56 5.41 0.96
CA GLU A 74 -8.78 6.18 1.22
C GLU A 74 -9.62 6.36 -0.06
N GLU A 75 -8.99 6.66 -1.19
CA GLU A 75 -9.64 6.75 -2.49
C GLU A 75 -10.30 5.41 -2.88
N ALA A 76 -9.58 4.29 -2.74
CA ALA A 76 -10.13 2.96 -2.96
C ALA A 76 -11.31 2.65 -2.00
N ARG A 77 -11.19 3.03 -0.73
CA ARG A 77 -12.28 2.89 0.27
C ARG A 77 -13.51 3.69 -0.12
N ARG A 78 -13.35 4.93 -0.58
CA ARG A 78 -14.47 5.77 -1.01
C ARG A 78 -15.20 5.17 -2.22
N LEU A 79 -14.46 4.72 -3.23
CA LEU A 79 -15.03 4.00 -4.37
C LEU A 79 -15.77 2.74 -3.92
N CYS A 80 -15.17 1.97 -3.00
CA CYS A 80 -15.77 0.76 -2.46
C CYS A 80 -17.08 1.06 -1.76
N SER A 81 -17.11 2.07 -0.89
CA SER A 81 -18.31 2.49 -0.18
C SER A 81 -19.45 2.83 -1.14
N THR A 82 -19.16 3.54 -2.23
CA THR A 82 -20.16 3.89 -3.25
C THR A 82 -20.68 2.63 -3.94
N PHE A 83 -19.79 1.78 -4.45
CA PHE A 83 -20.20 0.60 -5.24
C PHE A 83 -20.93 -0.45 -4.41
N VAL A 84 -20.56 -0.61 -3.14
CA VAL A 84 -21.29 -1.47 -2.18
C VAL A 84 -22.69 -0.93 -1.91
N ALA A 85 -22.84 0.40 -1.77
CA ALA A 85 -24.15 1.02 -1.59
C ALA A 85 -25.02 0.88 -2.85
N ASP A 86 -24.44 1.05 -4.04
CA ASP A 86 -25.13 0.84 -5.32
C ASP A 86 -25.61 -0.61 -5.45
N LEU A 87 -24.74 -1.59 -5.17
CA LEU A 87 -25.09 -3.01 -5.17
C LEU A 87 -26.19 -3.33 -4.15
N ALA A 88 -26.11 -2.76 -2.95
CA ALA A 88 -27.11 -2.96 -1.92
C ALA A 88 -28.48 -2.41 -2.34
N THR A 89 -28.51 -1.22 -2.96
CA THR A 89 -29.72 -0.59 -3.48
C THR A 89 -30.30 -1.42 -4.62
N PHE A 90 -29.48 -1.81 -5.60
CA PHE A 90 -29.89 -2.66 -6.70
C PHE A 90 -30.48 -3.99 -6.22
N THR A 91 -29.84 -4.63 -5.23
CA THR A 91 -30.34 -5.87 -4.62
C THR A 91 -31.70 -5.68 -3.95
N ALA A 92 -31.90 -4.57 -3.24
CA ALA A 92 -33.17 -4.26 -2.59
C ALA A 92 -34.29 -4.01 -3.62
N GLU A 93 -33.99 -3.27 -4.69
CA GLU A 93 -34.89 -3.01 -5.81
C GLU A 93 -35.27 -4.31 -6.53
N THR A 94 -34.31 -5.22 -6.82
CA THR A 94 -34.61 -6.53 -7.41
C THR A 94 -35.55 -7.33 -6.52
N LEU A 95 -35.33 -7.34 -5.20
CA LEU A 95 -36.21 -8.03 -4.26
C LEU A 95 -37.63 -7.45 -4.24
N GLU A 96 -37.75 -6.12 -4.30
CA GLU A 96 -39.04 -5.43 -4.36
C GLU A 96 -39.80 -5.75 -5.66
N ILE A 97 -39.13 -5.64 -6.81
CA ILE A 97 -39.70 -5.99 -8.12
C ILE A 97 -40.19 -7.46 -8.09
N THR A 98 -39.37 -8.36 -7.55
CA THR A 98 -39.72 -9.78 -7.42
C THR A 98 -40.94 -10.03 -6.52
N ARG A 99 -41.12 -9.24 -5.46
CA ARG A 99 -42.30 -9.31 -4.58
C ARG A 99 -43.56 -8.83 -5.28
N ASN A 100 -43.44 -7.85 -6.17
CA ASN A 100 -44.55 -7.28 -6.91
C ASN A 100 -44.92 -8.09 -8.17
N THR A 101 -44.02 -8.96 -8.64
CA THR A 101 -44.24 -9.83 -9.81
C THR A 101 -44.16 -11.30 -9.42
N SER A 102 -43.08 -11.99 -9.77
CA SER A 102 -42.83 -13.40 -9.51
C SER A 102 -41.34 -13.70 -9.54
N ARG A 103 -40.90 -14.69 -8.76
CA ARG A 103 -39.53 -15.24 -8.85
C ARG A 103 -39.22 -15.83 -10.23
N ASN A 104 -40.24 -16.23 -10.98
CA ASN A 104 -40.10 -16.82 -12.30
C ASN A 104 -40.17 -15.81 -13.44
N GLU A 105 -40.38 -14.52 -13.13
CA GLU A 105 -40.40 -13.45 -14.14
C GLU A 105 -39.08 -13.46 -14.93
N PRO A 106 -39.14 -13.60 -16.27
CA PRO A 106 -37.96 -13.49 -17.12
C PRO A 106 -37.33 -12.10 -17.03
N LEU A 107 -36.00 -12.01 -16.94
CA LEU A 107 -35.34 -10.69 -16.88
C LEU A 107 -35.60 -9.82 -18.11
N SER A 108 -35.79 -10.42 -19.28
CA SER A 108 -36.11 -9.71 -20.52
C SER A 108 -37.49 -9.03 -20.52
N GLN A 109 -38.35 -9.35 -19.56
CA GLN A 109 -39.67 -8.74 -19.38
C GLN A 109 -39.69 -7.67 -18.29
N VAL A 110 -38.60 -7.56 -17.52
CA VAL A 110 -38.46 -6.56 -16.46
C VAL A 110 -38.00 -5.24 -17.05
N ASP A 111 -38.76 -4.18 -16.84
CA ASP A 111 -38.35 -2.82 -17.21
C ASP A 111 -37.13 -2.39 -16.37
N PHE A 112 -35.98 -2.23 -17.02
CA PHE A 112 -34.73 -1.84 -16.35
C PHE A 112 -34.77 -0.40 -15.81
N ASN A 113 -35.68 0.45 -16.31
CA ASN A 113 -35.84 1.83 -15.82
C ASN A 113 -36.41 1.90 -14.39
N LEU A 114 -36.93 0.78 -13.87
CA LEU A 114 -37.37 0.68 -12.48
C LEU A 114 -36.20 0.79 -11.49
N TYR A 115 -34.99 0.41 -11.90
CA TYR A 115 -33.81 0.46 -11.05
C TYR A 115 -33.26 1.88 -10.96
N SER A 116 -32.92 2.35 -9.75
CA SER A 116 -32.26 3.66 -9.59
C SER A 116 -30.93 3.73 -10.32
N LEU A 117 -30.22 2.60 -10.42
CA LEU A 117 -28.96 2.50 -11.14
C LEU A 117 -29.08 2.92 -12.61
N SER A 118 -30.22 2.67 -13.28
CA SER A 118 -30.49 3.10 -14.68
C SER A 118 -30.37 4.61 -14.90
N ARG A 119 -30.48 5.40 -13.82
CA ARG A 119 -30.37 6.87 -13.83
C ARG A 119 -28.97 7.35 -13.44
N SER A 120 -28.00 6.45 -13.33
CA SER A 120 -26.61 6.80 -13.06
C SER A 120 -26.11 7.83 -14.09
N PRO A 121 -25.49 8.93 -13.66
CA PRO A 121 -25.00 9.97 -14.57
C PRO A 121 -23.76 9.52 -15.36
N THR A 122 -23.14 8.41 -14.95
CA THR A 122 -21.90 7.88 -15.53
C THR A 122 -21.99 6.37 -15.71
N TRP A 123 -21.43 5.90 -16.84
CA TRP A 123 -21.33 4.50 -17.22
C TRP A 123 -19.89 4.16 -17.57
N LYS A 124 -19.43 2.94 -17.25
CA LYS A 124 -18.05 2.52 -17.54
C LYS A 124 -17.83 2.22 -19.02
N LEU A 125 -18.85 1.75 -19.74
CA LEU A 125 -18.80 1.46 -21.17
C LEU A 125 -19.92 2.17 -21.94
N PHE A 126 -21.16 1.67 -21.84
CA PHE A 126 -22.32 2.20 -22.55
C PHE A 126 -23.52 2.29 -21.59
N PRO A 127 -24.50 3.18 -21.85
CA PRO A 127 -25.75 3.19 -21.10
C PRO A 127 -26.48 1.85 -21.21
N PRO A 128 -27.18 1.41 -20.15
CA PRO A 128 -27.88 0.13 -20.12
C PRO A 128 -29.10 0.15 -21.03
N THR A 129 -29.38 -0.99 -21.63
CA THR A 129 -30.58 -1.23 -22.44
C THR A 129 -31.51 -2.28 -21.82
N ASP A 130 -31.01 -3.05 -20.86
CA ASP A 130 -31.76 -4.06 -20.10
C ASP A 130 -31.19 -4.25 -18.68
N VAL A 131 -31.75 -5.20 -17.92
CA VAL A 131 -31.30 -5.53 -16.55
C VAL A 131 -29.91 -6.17 -16.54
N PRO A 132 -29.57 -7.14 -17.40
CA PRO A 132 -28.20 -7.64 -17.54
C PRO A 132 -27.15 -6.54 -17.70
N ASP A 133 -27.39 -5.51 -18.51
CA ASP A 133 -26.47 -4.38 -18.67
C ASP A 133 -26.21 -3.63 -17.35
N LEU A 134 -27.23 -3.48 -16.50
CA LEU A 134 -27.09 -2.88 -15.17
C LEU A 134 -26.21 -3.73 -14.25
N VAL A 135 -26.36 -5.06 -14.30
CA VAL A 135 -25.52 -5.99 -13.54
C VAL A 135 -24.07 -5.95 -14.06
N HIS A 136 -23.91 -5.85 -15.38
CA HIS A 136 -22.59 -5.72 -16.00
C HIS A 136 -21.89 -4.42 -15.58
N GLU A 137 -22.60 -3.29 -15.51
CA GLU A 137 -22.05 -2.03 -14.98
C GLU A 137 -21.54 -2.20 -13.53
N LEU A 138 -22.29 -2.88 -12.67
CA LEU A 138 -21.82 -3.20 -11.31
C LEU A 138 -20.54 -4.04 -11.37
N ALA A 139 -20.48 -5.07 -12.22
CA ALA A 139 -19.28 -5.88 -12.40
C ALA A 139 -18.06 -5.01 -12.81
N LEU A 140 -18.23 -4.07 -13.74
CA LEU A 140 -17.16 -3.16 -14.18
C LEU A 140 -16.70 -2.20 -13.07
N ARG A 141 -17.62 -1.74 -12.21
CA ARG A 141 -17.29 -0.95 -11.01
C ARG A 141 -16.40 -1.74 -10.06
N PHE A 142 -16.75 -2.98 -9.72
CA PHE A 142 -15.92 -3.84 -8.86
C PHE A 142 -14.60 -4.27 -9.56
N CYS A 143 -14.59 -4.41 -10.89
CA CYS A 143 -13.35 -4.61 -11.65
C CYS A 143 -12.39 -3.41 -11.54
N SER A 144 -12.92 -2.18 -11.49
CA SER A 144 -12.11 -0.98 -11.26
C SER A 144 -11.52 -0.96 -9.85
N LEU A 145 -12.29 -1.39 -8.82
CA LEU A 145 -11.77 -1.54 -7.46
C LEU A 145 -10.63 -2.56 -7.41
N ARG A 146 -10.77 -3.69 -8.10
CA ARG A 146 -9.71 -4.69 -8.20
C ARG A 146 -8.41 -4.09 -8.73
N ALA A 147 -8.49 -3.25 -9.77
CA ALA A 147 -7.30 -2.58 -10.30
C ALA A 147 -6.65 -1.67 -9.25
N ALA A 148 -7.45 -0.93 -8.46
CA ALA A 148 -6.94 -0.10 -7.38
C ALA A 148 -6.23 -0.93 -6.29
N ILE A 149 -6.80 -2.06 -5.86
CA ILE A 149 -6.17 -2.93 -4.85
C ILE A 149 -4.86 -3.54 -5.36
N ARG A 150 -4.84 -3.97 -6.63
CA ARG A 150 -3.60 -4.46 -7.27
C ARG A 150 -2.53 -3.38 -7.28
N GLN A 151 -2.89 -2.13 -7.57
CA GLN A 151 -1.94 -1.01 -7.53
C GLN A 151 -1.36 -0.80 -6.12
N LEU A 152 -2.18 -0.86 -5.07
CA LEU A 152 -1.70 -0.80 -3.69
C LEU A 152 -0.71 -1.94 -3.40
N LYS A 153 -1.03 -3.17 -3.83
CA LYS A 153 -0.14 -4.33 -3.64
C LYS A 153 1.20 -4.12 -4.34
N TYR A 154 1.18 -3.69 -5.61
CA TYR A 154 2.40 -3.46 -6.38
C TYR A 154 3.29 -2.40 -5.73
N THR A 155 2.73 -1.33 -5.19
CA THR A 155 3.49 -0.31 -4.46
C THR A 155 4.25 -0.90 -3.27
N ILE A 156 3.64 -1.79 -2.49
CA ILE A 156 4.31 -2.41 -1.33
C ILE A 156 5.40 -3.40 -1.77
N VAL A 157 5.15 -4.19 -2.82
CA VAL A 157 6.13 -5.12 -3.38
C VAL A 157 7.35 -4.39 -3.94
N GLU A 158 7.13 -3.31 -4.70
CA GLU A 158 8.22 -2.50 -5.26
C GLU A 158 9.10 -1.90 -4.16
N VAL A 159 8.49 -1.26 -3.15
CA VAL A 159 9.22 -0.71 -2.00
C VAL A 159 10.00 -1.79 -1.24
N HIS A 160 9.41 -2.98 -1.08
CA HIS A 160 10.07 -4.12 -0.44
C HIS A 160 11.30 -4.58 -1.23
N ASP A 161 11.16 -4.82 -2.53
CA ASP A 161 12.22 -5.37 -3.37
C ASP A 161 13.40 -4.38 -3.49
N GLU A 162 13.09 -3.09 -3.61
CA GLU A 162 14.11 -2.05 -3.65
C GLU A 162 14.81 -1.82 -2.31
N SER A 163 14.14 -2.15 -1.19
CA SER A 163 14.73 -2.02 0.15
C SER A 163 15.98 -2.89 0.34
N PHE A 164 16.07 -4.05 -0.32
CA PHE A 164 17.24 -4.92 -0.23
C PHE A 164 18.48 -4.27 -0.86
N GLY A 165 18.30 -3.70 -2.04
CA GLY A 165 19.35 -2.95 -2.74
C GLY A 165 19.79 -1.75 -1.90
N LEU A 166 18.82 -1.02 -1.36
CA LEU A 166 19.07 0.16 -0.53
C LEU A 166 19.82 -0.18 0.77
N LYS A 167 19.44 -1.25 1.46
CA LYS A 167 20.11 -1.76 2.67
C LYS A 167 21.59 -2.01 2.40
N SER A 168 21.90 -2.71 1.30
CA SER A 168 23.27 -3.02 0.90
C SER A 168 24.09 -1.75 0.67
N VAL A 169 23.54 -0.77 -0.06
CA VAL A 169 24.23 0.50 -0.32
C VAL A 169 24.46 1.28 0.98
N PHE A 170 23.42 1.40 1.81
CA PHE A 170 23.49 2.12 3.06
C PHE A 170 24.57 1.54 3.98
N VAL A 171 24.55 0.22 4.23
CA VAL A 171 25.53 -0.45 5.10
C VAL A 171 26.94 -0.26 4.55
N ARG A 172 27.16 -0.49 3.25
CA ARG A 172 28.47 -0.32 2.62
C ARG A 172 29.00 1.11 2.71
N ALA A 173 28.13 2.10 2.56
CA ALA A 173 28.50 3.51 2.68
C ALA A 173 28.87 3.88 4.11
N MET A 174 28.06 3.45 5.09
CA MET A 174 28.29 3.72 6.51
C MET A 174 29.57 3.05 7.03
N ASP A 175 29.90 1.86 6.54
CA ASP A 175 31.14 1.11 6.86
C ASP A 175 32.36 1.53 6.05
N HIS A 176 32.21 2.48 5.13
CA HIS A 176 33.33 2.90 4.31
C HIS A 176 34.38 3.62 5.16
N ARG A 177 35.67 3.29 4.95
CA ARG A 177 36.77 4.01 5.57
C ARG A 177 36.78 5.47 5.14
N THR A 178 37.11 6.38 6.05
CA THR A 178 37.10 7.83 5.74
C THR A 178 38.41 8.34 5.16
N CYS A 179 39.46 7.52 5.15
CA CYS A 179 40.73 7.80 4.51
C CYS A 179 41.37 6.51 3.94
N GLN A 180 42.36 6.62 3.05
CA GLN A 180 43.07 5.44 2.51
C GLN A 180 44.14 4.89 3.46
N CYS A 181 44.63 5.71 4.39
CA CYS A 181 45.72 5.36 5.29
C CYS A 181 45.29 4.44 6.44
N HIS A 182 44.00 4.47 6.82
CA HIS A 182 43.48 3.75 7.99
C HIS A 182 42.12 3.13 7.67
N THR A 183 41.80 2.02 8.32
CA THR A 183 40.49 1.36 8.25
C THR A 183 39.43 2.08 9.09
N GLN A 184 39.86 2.79 10.13
CA GLN A 184 39.02 3.58 11.03
C GLN A 184 39.53 5.03 11.09
N PRO A 185 38.65 6.02 11.36
CA PRO A 185 37.20 5.87 11.58
C PRO A 185 36.41 5.62 10.27
N THR A 186 35.25 4.97 10.39
CA THR A 186 34.29 4.79 9.28
C THR A 186 33.43 6.03 9.05
N VAL A 187 32.73 6.08 7.91
CA VAL A 187 31.86 7.20 7.53
C VAL A 187 30.84 7.48 8.62
N VAL A 188 30.18 6.44 9.16
CA VAL A 188 29.15 6.66 10.19
C VAL A 188 29.73 7.32 11.44
N GLU A 189 30.90 6.90 11.89
CA GLU A 189 31.55 7.44 13.09
C GLU A 189 31.89 8.93 12.89
N GLU A 190 32.39 9.29 11.70
CA GLU A 190 32.71 10.68 11.38
C GLU A 190 31.48 11.56 11.10
N LEU A 191 30.35 10.97 10.68
CA LEU A 191 29.08 11.71 10.58
C LEU A 191 28.62 12.18 11.96
N PHE A 192 28.76 11.34 13.00
CA PHE A 192 28.40 11.67 14.38
C PHE A 192 29.40 12.56 15.12
N ARG A 193 30.56 12.86 14.52
CA ARG A 193 31.61 13.69 15.14
C ARG A 193 31.22 15.16 15.28
N GLU A 194 30.38 15.67 14.37
CA GLU A 194 29.89 17.06 14.41
C GLU A 194 28.36 17.10 14.22
N ALA A 195 27.70 18.04 14.90
CA ALA A 195 26.25 18.20 14.83
C ALA A 195 25.73 18.44 13.40
N ARG A 196 26.48 19.19 12.57
CA ARG A 196 26.11 19.49 11.19
C ARG A 196 26.03 18.25 10.30
N THR A 197 26.86 17.24 10.55
CA THR A 197 26.91 16.01 9.74
C THR A 197 26.11 14.86 10.35
N THR A 198 25.65 15.03 11.59
CA THR A 198 24.89 14.01 12.33
C THR A 198 23.57 13.72 11.61
N PRO A 199 23.28 12.46 11.25
CA PRO A 199 22.00 12.08 10.66
C PRO A 199 20.84 12.37 11.62
N VAL A 200 19.73 12.87 11.10
CA VAL A 200 18.50 13.01 11.87
C VAL A 200 17.90 11.62 12.03
N TRP A 201 17.78 11.14 13.28
CA TRP A 201 17.26 9.83 13.59
C TRP A 201 16.56 9.80 14.95
N ASP A 202 15.49 9.01 15.05
CA ASP A 202 14.60 8.94 16.21
C ASP A 202 15.07 7.90 17.25
N VAL A 203 16.36 7.95 17.61
CA VAL A 203 16.97 7.05 18.60
C VAL A 203 17.56 7.84 19.76
N ALA A 204 17.26 7.39 20.99
CA ALA A 204 17.94 7.85 22.18
C ALA A 204 19.28 7.11 22.32
N TYR A 205 20.36 7.75 21.87
CA TYR A 205 21.69 7.19 21.95
C TYR A 205 22.14 6.99 23.41
N SER A 206 22.81 5.88 23.70
CA SER A 206 23.28 5.58 25.06
C SER A 206 24.50 6.39 25.48
N SER A 207 25.20 6.97 24.51
CA SER A 207 26.45 7.72 24.72
C SER A 207 26.57 8.90 23.76
N ALA A 208 27.39 9.89 24.14
CA ALA A 208 27.80 10.98 23.26
C ALA A 208 28.96 10.58 22.33
N ASP A 209 29.63 9.44 22.60
CA ASP A 209 30.75 8.94 21.80
C ASP A 209 30.30 8.64 20.35
N PRO A 210 30.90 9.27 19.32
CA PRO A 210 30.58 9.03 17.92
C PRO A 210 30.67 7.56 17.50
N LEU A 211 31.59 6.79 18.10
CA LEU A 211 31.73 5.36 17.82
C LEU A 211 30.49 4.58 18.26
N VAL A 212 30.03 4.83 19.49
CA VAL A 212 28.83 4.21 20.06
C VAL A 212 27.58 4.63 19.27
N ARG A 213 27.43 5.94 19.02
CA ARG A 213 26.29 6.47 18.27
C ARG A 213 26.19 5.93 16.85
N GLY A 214 27.33 5.83 16.16
CA GLY A 214 27.40 5.26 14.81
C GLY A 214 27.01 3.79 14.78
N ALA A 215 27.47 3.00 15.76
CA ALA A 215 27.10 1.60 15.90
C ALA A 215 25.60 1.42 16.20
N GLU A 216 25.04 2.19 17.13
CA GLU A 216 23.61 2.17 17.47
C GLU A 216 22.72 2.57 16.28
N TYR A 217 23.08 3.65 15.58
CA TYR A 217 22.37 4.12 14.38
C TYR A 217 22.32 3.06 13.28
N LYS A 218 23.46 2.43 12.96
CA LYS A 218 23.51 1.35 11.97
C LYS A 218 22.70 0.14 12.40
N THR A 219 22.77 -0.23 13.67
CA THR A 219 22.09 -1.41 14.21
C THR A 219 20.58 -1.23 14.16
N ASP A 220 20.08 -0.05 14.57
CA ASP A 220 18.67 0.25 14.54
C ASP A 220 18.13 0.34 13.09
N ILE A 221 18.86 0.96 12.15
CA ILE A 221 18.46 0.96 10.73
C ILE A 221 18.48 -0.45 10.13
N ALA A 222 19.47 -1.29 10.48
CA ALA A 222 19.47 -2.68 10.04
C ALA A 222 18.24 -3.44 10.57
N GLY A 223 17.84 -3.18 11.82
CA GLY A 223 16.59 -3.66 12.41
C GLY A 223 15.36 -3.14 11.69
N LEU A 224 15.36 -1.87 11.27
CA LEU A 224 14.27 -1.25 10.52
C LEU A 224 14.03 -1.93 9.17
N PHE A 225 15.07 -2.26 8.42
CA PHE A 225 14.93 -3.03 7.17
C PHE A 225 14.32 -4.42 7.40
N ASN A 226 14.71 -5.10 8.47
CA ASN A 226 14.12 -6.41 8.82
C ASN A 226 12.65 -6.26 9.23
N GLY A 227 12.33 -5.22 9.99
CA GLY A 227 10.97 -4.86 10.35
C GLY A 227 10.11 -4.56 9.13
N LEU A 228 10.62 -3.76 8.18
CA LEU A 228 9.94 -3.46 6.93
C LEU A 228 9.66 -4.73 6.14
N ALA A 229 10.63 -5.64 6.00
CA ALA A 229 10.42 -6.89 5.27
C ALA A 229 9.23 -7.70 5.85
N SER A 230 9.14 -7.76 7.19
CA SER A 230 7.99 -8.37 7.86
C SER A 230 6.69 -7.62 7.59
N VAL A 231 6.68 -6.29 7.69
CA VAL A 231 5.48 -5.46 7.44
C VAL A 231 5.01 -5.58 5.99
N SER A 232 5.91 -5.44 5.01
CA SER A 232 5.58 -5.56 3.60
C SER A 232 5.05 -6.93 3.24
N SER A 233 5.59 -8.00 3.83
CA SER A 233 5.06 -9.35 3.64
C SER A 233 3.61 -9.46 4.15
N HIS A 234 3.35 -9.01 5.38
CA HIS A 234 1.99 -9.04 5.94
C HIS A 234 0.99 -8.20 5.13
N ILE A 235 1.34 -6.97 4.76
CA ILE A 235 0.48 -6.10 3.95
C ILE A 235 0.25 -6.71 2.56
N SER A 236 1.28 -7.30 1.95
CA SER A 236 1.14 -7.94 0.63
C SER A 236 0.18 -9.12 0.66
N VAL A 237 0.22 -9.95 1.70
CA VAL A 237 -0.73 -11.05 1.88
C VAL A 237 -2.14 -10.49 2.15
N PHE A 238 -2.27 -9.49 3.02
CA PHE A 238 -3.55 -8.84 3.28
C PHE A 238 -4.20 -8.29 2.00
N LEU A 239 -3.42 -7.60 1.16
CA LEU A 239 -3.88 -7.04 -0.11
C LEU A 239 -4.17 -8.13 -1.15
N GLU A 240 -3.44 -9.24 -1.14
CA GLU A 240 -3.75 -10.40 -1.99
C GLU A 240 -5.09 -11.01 -1.62
N GLU A 241 -5.34 -11.28 -0.35
CA GLU A 241 -6.63 -11.79 0.13
C GLU A 241 -7.76 -10.81 -0.19
N THR A 242 -7.53 -9.52 0.02
CA THR A 242 -8.47 -8.47 -0.35
C THR A 242 -8.75 -8.48 -1.86
N GLY A 243 -7.72 -8.73 -2.68
CA GLY A 243 -7.80 -8.93 -4.12
C GLY A 243 -8.65 -10.15 -4.52
N LEU A 244 -8.49 -11.27 -3.82
CA LEU A 244 -9.29 -12.49 -4.06
C LEU A 244 -10.77 -12.28 -3.72
N ARG A 245 -11.08 -11.50 -2.68
CA ARG A 245 -12.47 -11.16 -2.31
C ARG A 245 -13.15 -10.35 -3.40
N ILE A 246 -12.49 -9.30 -3.90
CA ILE A 246 -13.04 -8.48 -4.98
C ILE A 246 -13.16 -9.27 -6.30
N ASP A 247 -12.22 -10.18 -6.58
CA ASP A 247 -12.32 -11.10 -7.72
C ASP A 247 -13.53 -12.03 -7.60
N THR A 248 -13.84 -12.50 -6.39
CA THR A 248 -15.05 -13.31 -6.13
C THR A 248 -16.31 -12.50 -6.39
N VAL A 249 -16.44 -11.29 -5.85
CA VAL A 249 -17.60 -10.40 -6.08
C VAL A 249 -17.79 -10.12 -7.57
N PHE A 250 -16.71 -9.80 -8.28
CA PHE A 250 -16.74 -9.61 -9.73
C PHE A 250 -17.29 -10.84 -10.46
N ASN A 251 -16.79 -12.04 -10.12
CA ASN A 251 -17.23 -13.27 -10.76
C ASN A 251 -18.70 -13.62 -10.42
N GLU A 252 -19.16 -13.37 -9.21
CA GLU A 252 -20.57 -13.55 -8.84
C GLU A 252 -21.48 -12.57 -9.61
N LEU A 253 -21.04 -11.33 -9.84
CA LEU A 253 -21.78 -10.38 -10.68
C LEU A 253 -21.81 -10.81 -12.15
N LEU A 254 -20.73 -11.35 -12.70
CA LEU A 254 -20.74 -11.92 -14.06
C LEU A 254 -21.65 -13.15 -14.19
N LYS A 255 -21.84 -13.91 -13.11
CA LYS A 255 -22.85 -14.99 -13.08
C LYS A 255 -24.25 -14.41 -13.00
N ALA A 256 -24.46 -13.39 -12.16
CA ALA A 256 -25.73 -12.68 -12.01
C ALA A 256 -26.21 -12.05 -13.33
N GLU A 257 -25.28 -11.53 -14.14
CA GLU A 257 -25.56 -10.98 -15.48
C GLU A 257 -26.23 -12.00 -16.40
N ARG A 258 -25.89 -13.29 -16.24
CA ARG A 258 -26.42 -14.40 -17.04
C ARG A 258 -27.71 -15.00 -16.49
N ALA A 259 -28.24 -14.44 -15.39
CA ALA A 259 -29.47 -14.93 -14.81
C ALA A 259 -30.62 -14.78 -15.82
N SER A 260 -31.46 -15.79 -15.89
CA SER A 260 -32.62 -15.81 -16.80
C SER A 260 -33.88 -15.24 -16.16
N LYS A 261 -33.96 -15.29 -14.83
CA LYS A 261 -35.16 -14.97 -14.03
C LYS A 261 -34.80 -14.17 -12.79
N LEU A 262 -35.77 -13.39 -12.28
CA LEU A 262 -35.61 -12.59 -11.06
C LEU A 262 -35.17 -13.41 -9.83
N GLY A 263 -35.71 -14.61 -9.64
CA GLY A 263 -35.32 -15.47 -8.50
C GLY A 263 -33.86 -15.91 -8.55
N GLU A 264 -33.33 -16.20 -9.74
CA GLU A 264 -31.93 -16.54 -9.96
C GLU A 264 -31.03 -15.32 -9.73
N LEU A 265 -31.44 -14.15 -10.26
CA LEU A 265 -30.73 -12.89 -10.05
C LEU A 265 -30.62 -12.55 -8.56
N ASN A 266 -31.71 -12.63 -7.79
CA ASN A 266 -31.69 -12.38 -6.35
C ASN A 266 -30.72 -13.30 -5.59
N PHE A 267 -30.65 -14.58 -5.96
CA PHE A 267 -29.73 -15.52 -5.33
C PHE A 267 -28.27 -15.12 -5.57
N GLN A 268 -27.92 -14.78 -6.81
CA GLN A 268 -26.55 -14.37 -7.17
C GLN A 268 -26.19 -13.02 -6.55
N LEU A 269 -27.11 -12.05 -6.53
CA LEU A 269 -26.90 -10.74 -5.90
C LEU A 269 -26.67 -10.85 -4.39
N ALA A 270 -27.35 -11.77 -3.70
CA ALA A 270 -27.13 -12.00 -2.28
C ALA A 270 -25.68 -12.47 -2.00
N ALA A 271 -25.16 -13.39 -2.81
CA ALA A 271 -23.78 -13.85 -2.71
C ALA A 271 -22.77 -12.74 -3.03
N ALA A 272 -23.01 -11.97 -4.09
CA ALA A 272 -22.17 -10.81 -4.45
C ALA A 272 -22.15 -9.77 -3.33
N LYS A 273 -23.30 -9.49 -2.70
CA LYS A 273 -23.42 -8.53 -1.61
C LYS A 273 -22.64 -8.96 -0.37
N GLU A 274 -22.74 -10.22 0.05
CA GLU A 274 -21.98 -10.74 1.19
C GLU A 274 -20.47 -10.57 0.96
N GLY A 275 -19.97 -10.94 -0.22
CA GLY A 275 -18.56 -10.74 -0.57
C GLY A 275 -18.15 -9.26 -0.62
N ALA A 276 -19.03 -8.37 -1.09
CA ALA A 276 -18.78 -6.95 -1.16
C ALA A 276 -18.70 -6.31 0.23
N ASP A 277 -19.55 -6.75 1.17
CA ASP A 277 -19.53 -6.33 2.56
C ASP A 277 -18.25 -6.82 3.27
N GLU A 278 -17.80 -8.06 3.02
CA GLU A 278 -16.50 -8.57 3.50
C GLU A 278 -15.33 -7.74 2.96
N PHE A 279 -15.31 -7.47 1.65
CA PHE A 279 -14.29 -6.64 1.01
C PHE A 279 -14.24 -5.23 1.61
N MET A 280 -15.40 -4.60 1.82
CA MET A 280 -15.49 -3.29 2.46
C MET A 280 -14.93 -3.31 3.88
N ALA A 281 -15.20 -4.36 4.66
CA ALA A 281 -14.64 -4.51 6.00
C ALA A 281 -13.10 -4.58 5.98
N MET A 282 -12.52 -5.31 5.02
CA MET A 282 -11.06 -5.38 4.85
C MET A 282 -10.46 -4.02 4.47
N ILE A 283 -11.04 -3.31 3.49
CA ILE A 283 -10.53 -1.99 3.08
C ILE A 283 -10.67 -0.97 4.20
N ASN A 284 -11.76 -1.00 4.97
CA ASN A 284 -11.91 -0.17 6.16
C ASN A 284 -10.85 -0.48 7.22
N HIS A 285 -10.50 -1.75 7.42
CA HIS A 285 -9.44 -2.14 8.36
C HIS A 285 -8.08 -1.56 7.94
N LEU A 286 -7.72 -1.68 6.66
CA LEU A 286 -6.47 -1.14 6.13
C LEU A 286 -6.41 0.39 6.23
N GLU A 287 -7.47 1.09 5.82
CA GLU A 287 -7.54 2.55 5.92
C GLU A 287 -7.42 3.02 7.36
N ALA A 288 -8.15 2.40 8.28
CA ALA A 288 -8.12 2.77 9.69
C ALA A 288 -6.76 2.53 10.35
N TRP A 289 -6.02 1.52 9.88
CA TRP A 289 -4.64 1.26 10.31
C TRP A 289 -3.67 2.32 9.76
N LEU A 290 -3.84 2.75 8.50
CA LEU A 290 -2.98 3.74 7.84
C LEU A 290 -3.24 5.19 8.28
N ARG A 291 -4.46 5.54 8.67
CA ARG A 291 -4.83 6.91 9.08
C ARG A 291 -4.16 7.36 10.39
N LYS A 292 -3.75 6.40 11.22
CA LYS A 292 -3.13 6.63 12.53
C LYS A 292 -1.63 6.88 12.41
#